data_AF-A0A3C0FYK9-F1
#
_entry.id   AF-A0A3C0FYK9-F1
#
_cell.length_a   1.000
_cell.length_b   1.000
_cell.length_c   1.000
_cell.angle_alpha   90.00
_cell.angle_beta   90.00
_cell.angle_gamma   90.00
#
_symmetry.space_group_name_H-M   'P 1'
#
loop_
_entity.id
_entity.type
_entity.pdbx_description
1 polymer ?
#
loop_
_entity_poly.entity_id
_entity_poly.type
_entity_poly.pdbx_seq_one_letter_code
_entity_poly.pdbx_strand_id
1 'polypeptide(L)'
;EKAAMEEMFMVHAKRVPIHKRVSKQEIELLLQRELENRGVDIAFEYGVYSNGLPTKVRSSKFKYAEANIYKSPMFLDFEGVSNFDLLVSFPKKKRFLVQSILGLAMLSLLFTIIIVVAYAGAIYQLIRQK
;
A
#
# COMPACT_ATOMS: atom_id res chain seq x y z
N GLU A 1 -14.96 20.92 -24.72
CA GLU A 1 -16.11 19.98 -24.70
C GLU A 1 -15.97 18.86 -23.67
N LYS A 2 -14.90 18.04 -23.66
CA LYS A 2 -14.73 16.95 -22.65
C LYS A 2 -14.73 17.45 -21.19
N ALA A 3 -14.01 18.52 -20.88
CA ALA A 3 -13.96 19.07 -19.52
C ALA A 3 -15.34 19.56 -19.02
N ALA A 4 -16.13 20.20 -19.88
CA ALA A 4 -17.48 20.63 -19.54
C ALA A 4 -18.45 19.45 -19.33
N MET A 5 -18.26 18.36 -20.07
CA MET A 5 -19.01 17.11 -19.89
C MET A 5 -18.66 16.43 -18.56
N GLU A 6 -17.38 16.37 -18.21
CA GLU A 6 -16.91 15.85 -16.91
C GLU A 6 -17.43 16.71 -15.76
N GLU A 7 -17.47 18.03 -15.93
CA GLU A 7 -18.00 18.94 -14.92
C GLU A 7 -19.48 18.72 -14.65
N MET A 8 -20.29 18.64 -15.71
CA MET A 8 -21.71 18.36 -15.58
C MET A 8 -21.96 16.98 -14.94
N PHE A 9 -21.16 15.97 -15.30
CA PHE A 9 -21.25 14.63 -14.73
C PHE A 9 -20.91 14.61 -13.24
N MET A 10 -19.85 15.30 -12.83
CA MET A 10 -19.43 15.40 -11.43
C MET A 10 -20.48 16.10 -10.56
N VAL A 11 -21.10 17.18 -11.06
CA VAL A 11 -22.19 17.89 -10.37
C VAL A 11 -23.40 16.96 -10.17
N HIS A 12 -23.74 16.16 -11.17
CA HIS A 12 -24.84 15.20 -11.06
C HIS A 12 -24.50 14.03 -10.11
N ALA A 13 -23.29 13.50 -10.21
CA ALA A 13 -22.81 12.40 -9.37
C ALA A 13 -22.76 12.76 -7.88
N LYS A 14 -22.46 14.01 -7.52
CA LYS A 14 -22.49 14.50 -6.13
C LYS A 14 -23.88 14.33 -5.48
N ARG A 15 -24.97 14.32 -6.25
CA ARG A 15 -26.35 14.10 -5.75
C ARG A 15 -26.66 12.64 -5.42
N VAL A 16 -25.86 11.70 -5.92
CA VAL A 16 -26.04 10.27 -5.68
C VAL A 16 -25.28 9.86 -4.42
N PRO A 17 -25.88 9.11 -3.48
CA PRO A 17 -25.17 8.59 -2.32
C PRO A 17 -23.98 7.70 -2.72
N ILE A 18 -22.86 7.78 -1.98
CA ILE A 18 -21.62 7.06 -2.33
C ILE A 18 -21.81 5.54 -2.46
N HIS A 19 -22.68 4.95 -1.64
CA HIS A 19 -22.99 3.52 -1.66
C HIS A 19 -23.76 3.06 -2.91
N LYS A 20 -24.30 3.99 -3.71
CA LYS A 20 -24.90 3.71 -5.03
C LYS A 20 -23.95 4.02 -6.19
N ARG A 21 -22.89 4.80 -5.95
CA ARG A 21 -21.89 5.18 -6.96
C ARG A 21 -20.77 4.15 -7.08
N VAL A 22 -20.44 3.48 -5.98
CA VAL A 22 -19.34 2.53 -5.92
C VAL A 22 -19.74 1.34 -5.06
N SER A 23 -19.62 0.14 -5.62
CA SER A 23 -19.80 -1.10 -4.87
C SER A 23 -18.52 -1.50 -4.12
N LYS A 24 -18.69 -2.30 -3.06
CA LYS A 24 -17.54 -2.87 -2.33
C LYS A 24 -16.65 -3.73 -3.24
N GLN A 25 -17.29 -4.52 -4.10
CA GLN A 25 -16.61 -5.43 -5.04
C GLN A 25 -15.75 -4.67 -6.04
N GLU A 26 -16.23 -3.54 -6.56
CA GLU A 26 -15.44 -2.70 -7.47
C GLU A 26 -14.19 -2.14 -6.79
N ILE A 27 -14.32 -1.60 -5.56
CA ILE A 27 -13.16 -1.10 -4.82
C ILE A 27 -12.15 -2.22 -4.57
N GLU A 28 -12.62 -3.38 -4.14
CA GLU A 28 -11.78 -4.53 -3.87
C GLU A 28 -11.04 -5.02 -5.13
N LEU A 29 -11.76 -5.14 -6.24
CA LEU A 29 -11.18 -5.54 -7.53
C LEU A 29 -10.14 -4.54 -8.03
N LEU A 30 -10.42 -3.24 -7.94
CA LEU A 30 -9.49 -2.18 -8.36
C LEU A 30 -8.26 -2.14 -7.46
N LEU A 31 -8.43 -2.23 -6.15
CA LEU A 31 -7.31 -2.29 -5.21
C LEU A 31 -6.45 -3.54 -5.43
N GLN A 32 -7.06 -4.70 -5.61
CA GLN A 32 -6.35 -5.94 -5.89
C GLN A 32 -5.53 -5.80 -7.17
N ARG A 33 -6.13 -5.32 -8.27
CA ARG A 33 -5.43 -5.10 -9.54
C ARG A 33 -4.28 -4.12 -9.41
N GLU A 34 -4.46 -3.00 -8.71
CA GLU A 34 -3.40 -2.01 -8.50
C GLU A 34 -2.23 -2.57 -7.69
N LEU A 35 -2.51 -3.41 -6.69
CA LEU A 35 -1.49 -4.08 -5.90
C LEU A 35 -0.75 -5.15 -6.71
N GLU A 36 -1.48 -5.97 -7.48
CA GLU A 36 -0.91 -6.97 -8.39
C GLU A 36 -0.04 -6.34 -9.48
N ASN A 37 -0.51 -5.25 -10.10
CA ASN A 37 0.25 -4.49 -11.10
C ASN A 37 1.59 -3.96 -10.55
N ARG A 38 1.66 -3.72 -9.24
CA ARG A 38 2.88 -3.29 -8.54
C ARG A 38 3.70 -4.47 -7.98
N GLY A 39 3.29 -5.70 -8.24
CA GLY A 39 3.93 -6.92 -7.73
C GLY A 39 3.79 -7.09 -6.21
N VAL A 40 2.75 -6.50 -5.60
CA VAL A 40 2.53 -6.52 -4.15
C VAL A 40 1.39 -7.48 -3.82
N ASP A 41 1.71 -8.71 -3.43
CA ASP A 41 0.73 -9.67 -2.93
C ASP A 41 0.59 -9.58 -1.40
N ILE A 42 -0.31 -8.71 -0.94
CA ILE A 42 -0.56 -8.48 0.48
C ILE A 42 -2.04 -8.33 0.78
N ALA A 43 -2.50 -9.00 1.85
CA ALA A 43 -3.86 -8.80 2.36
C ALA A 43 -4.04 -7.35 2.85
N PHE A 44 -5.11 -6.71 2.39
CA PHE A 44 -5.48 -5.35 2.74
C PHE A 44 -6.92 -5.28 3.27
N GLU A 45 -7.19 -4.22 4.04
CA GLU A 45 -8.51 -3.85 4.52
C GLU A 45 -8.79 -2.42 4.06
N TYR A 46 -10.03 -2.08 3.73
CA TYR A 46 -10.36 -0.76 3.20
C TYR A 46 -11.69 -0.21 3.73
N GLY A 47 -11.81 1.11 3.73
CA GLY A 47 -13.04 1.80 4.12
C GLY A 47 -13.14 3.18 3.48
N VAL A 48 -14.33 3.53 2.98
CA VAL A 48 -14.61 4.87 2.47
C VAL A 48 -15.15 5.74 3.59
N TYR A 49 -14.57 6.91 3.75
CA TYR A 49 -14.97 7.93 4.72
C TYR A 49 -15.53 9.14 3.99
N SER A 50 -16.50 9.80 4.59
CA SER A 50 -17.06 11.06 4.11
C SER A 50 -16.88 12.13 5.17
N ASN A 51 -16.14 13.19 4.88
CA ASN A 51 -15.81 14.26 5.84
C ASN A 51 -15.30 13.72 7.20
N GLY A 52 -14.45 12.69 7.18
CA GLY A 52 -13.92 12.07 8.40
C GLY A 52 -14.83 11.06 9.11
N LEU A 53 -16.06 10.82 8.60
CA LEU A 53 -16.99 9.83 9.13
C LEU A 53 -17.01 8.54 8.30
N PRO A 54 -17.04 7.35 8.92
CA PRO A 54 -17.08 6.08 8.19
C PRO A 54 -18.39 5.91 7.40
N THR A 55 -18.30 5.47 6.16
CA THR A 55 -19.48 5.11 5.35
C THR A 55 -19.80 3.61 5.43
N LYS A 56 -20.93 3.19 4.83
CA LYS A 56 -21.31 1.77 4.72
C LYS A 56 -20.40 0.96 3.78
N VAL A 57 -19.60 1.64 2.95
CA VAL A 57 -18.67 1.02 1.99
C VAL A 57 -17.34 0.77 2.69
N ARG A 58 -17.23 -0.39 3.34
CA ARG A 58 -16.04 -0.86 4.05
C ARG A 58 -15.91 -2.38 4.00
N SER A 59 -14.68 -2.87 4.10
CA SER A 59 -14.40 -4.28 4.34
C SER A 59 -14.86 -4.67 5.76
N SER A 60 -15.14 -5.96 5.95
CA SER A 60 -15.75 -6.47 7.20
C SER A 60 -14.84 -6.33 8.42
N LYS A 61 -13.52 -6.30 8.22
CA LYS A 61 -12.51 -6.26 9.29
C LYS A 61 -11.75 -4.94 9.32
N PHE A 62 -12.16 -3.93 8.55
CA PHE A 62 -11.54 -2.61 8.61
C PHE A 62 -11.74 -2.00 9.99
N LYS A 63 -10.62 -1.75 10.68
CA LYS A 63 -10.57 -0.99 11.93
C LYS A 63 -9.82 0.30 11.66
N TYR A 64 -10.43 1.41 12.06
CA TYR A 64 -9.73 2.67 12.07
C TYR A 64 -8.65 2.61 13.17
N ALA A 65 -7.40 2.43 12.75
CA ALA A 65 -6.22 2.45 13.60
C ALA A 65 -5.20 3.39 12.97
N GLU A 66 -5.01 4.56 13.58
CA GLU A 66 -4.21 5.67 13.05
C GLU A 66 -2.78 5.26 12.63
N ALA A 67 -2.22 4.23 13.27
CA ALA A 67 -0.83 3.83 13.07
C ALA A 67 -0.51 3.15 11.72
N ASN A 68 -1.50 2.68 10.93
CA ASN A 68 -1.24 1.95 9.68
C ASN A 68 -2.34 2.13 8.62
N ILE A 69 -2.82 3.36 8.45
CA ILE A 69 -3.81 3.70 7.42
C ILE A 69 -3.20 4.62 6.38
N TYR A 70 -3.39 4.26 5.11
CA TYR A 70 -3.10 5.08 3.95
C TYR A 70 -4.39 5.76 3.51
N LYS A 71 -4.34 7.08 3.31
CA LYS A 71 -5.49 7.89 2.92
C LYS A 71 -5.32 8.35 1.48
N SER A 72 -6.36 8.18 0.66
CA SER A 72 -6.41 8.65 -0.72
C SER A 72 -7.74 9.36 -0.99
N PRO A 73 -7.76 10.62 -1.46
CA PRO A 73 -9.00 11.32 -1.77
C PRO A 73 -9.67 10.68 -3.00
N MET A 74 -10.98 10.48 -2.95
CA MET A 74 -11.81 9.98 -4.04
C MET A 74 -12.68 11.10 -4.60
N PHE A 75 -12.93 11.15 -5.91
CA PHE A 75 -13.79 12.18 -6.52
C PHE A 75 -13.32 13.62 -6.25
N LEU A 76 -12.04 13.88 -6.51
CA LEU A 76 -11.51 15.24 -6.55
C LEU A 76 -12.35 16.08 -7.52
N ASP A 77 -12.79 17.25 -7.08
CA ASP A 77 -13.33 18.25 -7.98
C ASP A 77 -12.22 19.07 -8.66
N PHE A 78 -12.60 20.02 -9.52
CA PHE A 78 -11.66 20.86 -10.26
C PHE A 78 -10.80 21.76 -9.35
N GLU A 79 -11.23 21.98 -8.11
CA GLU A 79 -10.49 22.72 -7.09
C GLU A 79 -9.56 21.81 -6.26
N GLY A 80 -9.52 20.50 -6.58
CA GLY A 80 -8.73 19.51 -5.86
C GLY A 80 -9.31 19.15 -4.49
N VAL A 81 -10.57 19.50 -4.22
CA VAL A 81 -11.25 19.21 -2.97
C VAL A 81 -12.03 17.91 -3.12
N SER A 82 -12.00 17.08 -2.09
CA SER A 82 -12.80 15.87 -2.00
C SER A 82 -13.50 15.77 -0.65
N ASN A 83 -14.77 15.36 -0.70
CA ASN A 83 -15.58 15.02 0.47
C ASN A 83 -15.51 13.54 0.85
N PHE A 84 -14.73 12.74 0.10
CA PHE A 84 -14.64 11.29 0.27
C PHE A 84 -13.19 10.82 0.28
N ASP A 85 -12.84 10.04 1.28
CA ASP A 85 -11.51 9.50 1.45
C ASP A 85 -11.55 7.97 1.45
N LEU A 86 -10.73 7.35 0.60
CA LEU A 86 -10.45 5.93 0.68
C LEU A 86 -9.32 5.70 1.68
N LEU A 87 -9.62 4.95 2.73
CA LEU A 87 -8.66 4.54 3.73
C LEU A 87 -8.33 3.07 3.49
N VAL A 88 -7.03 2.75 3.41
CA VAL A 88 -6.53 1.39 3.19
C VAL A 88 -5.54 1.04 4.30
N SER A 89 -5.67 -0.15 4.88
CA SER A 89 -4.77 -0.66 5.91
C SER A 89 -4.21 -2.02 5.51
N PHE A 90 -2.94 -2.24 5.84
CA PHE A 90 -2.22 -3.47 5.51
C PHE A 90 -1.85 -4.21 6.81
N PRO A 91 -2.72 -5.08 7.34
CA PRO A 91 -2.50 -5.73 8.64
C PRO A 91 -1.23 -6.59 8.68
N LYS A 92 -0.81 -7.16 7.54
CA LYS A 92 0.38 -8.00 7.42
C LYS A 92 1.62 -7.28 6.89
N LYS A 93 1.63 -5.93 6.86
CA LYS A 93 2.72 -5.11 6.28
C LYS A 93 4.11 -5.48 6.80
N LYS A 94 4.31 -5.54 8.12
CA LYS A 94 5.63 -5.84 8.71
C LYS A 94 6.18 -7.19 8.25
N ARG A 95 5.33 -8.22 8.26
CA ARG A 95 5.71 -9.57 7.84
C ARG A 95 6.04 -9.62 6.35
N PHE A 96 5.22 -8.99 5.53
CA PHE A 96 5.45 -8.88 4.08
C PHE A 96 6.80 -8.20 3.80
N LEU A 97 7.06 -7.03 4.38
CA LEU A 97 8.30 -6.29 4.17
C LEU A 97 9.55 -7.09 4.56
N VAL A 98 9.51 -7.79 5.70
CA VAL A 98 10.61 -8.66 6.12
C VAL A 98 10.81 -9.80 5.12
N GLN A 99 9.75 -10.47 4.68
CA GLN A 99 9.85 -11.55 3.69
C GLN A 99 10.42 -11.06 2.35
N SER A 100 10.07 -9.84 1.92
CA SER A 100 10.57 -9.26 0.66
C SER A 100 12.08 -9.02 0.66
N ILE A 101 12.69 -8.70 1.82
CA ILE A 101 14.13 -8.39 1.89
C ILE A 101 14.98 -9.51 2.54
N LEU A 102 14.34 -10.51 3.18
CA LEU A 102 15.05 -11.57 3.91
C LEU A 102 16.01 -12.35 3.01
N GLY A 103 15.62 -12.62 1.76
CA GLY A 103 16.49 -13.31 0.79
C GLY A 103 17.76 -12.52 0.48
N LEU A 104 17.64 -11.21 0.25
CA LEU A 104 18.78 -10.32 0.02
C LEU A 104 19.65 -10.19 1.28
N ALA A 105 19.04 -10.11 2.46
CA ALA A 105 19.76 -10.04 3.73
C ALA A 105 20.59 -11.30 4.00
N MET A 106 20.04 -12.49 3.74
CA MET A 106 20.77 -13.75 3.89
C MET A 106 21.94 -13.86 2.92
N LEU A 107 21.76 -13.41 1.68
CA LEU A 107 22.83 -13.38 0.68
C LEU A 107 23.96 -12.44 1.12
N SER A 108 23.62 -11.23 1.58
CA SER A 108 24.58 -10.26 2.11
C SER A 108 25.35 -10.80 3.34
N LEU A 109 24.65 -11.48 4.24
CA LEU A 109 25.25 -12.10 5.41
C LEU A 109 26.26 -13.20 5.00
N LEU A 110 25.92 -14.05 4.03
CA LEU A 110 26.80 -15.10 3.54
C LEU A 110 28.06 -14.50 2.90
N PHE A 111 27.93 -13.46 2.08
CA PHE A 111 29.07 -12.73 1.53
C PHE A 111 29.96 -12.12 2.62
N THR A 112 29.36 -11.54 3.65
CA THR A 112 30.09 -10.95 4.79
C THR A 112 30.90 -12.02 5.52
N ILE A 113 30.33 -13.22 5.73
CA ILE A 113 31.03 -14.35 6.36
C ILE A 113 32.23 -14.79 5.50
N ILE A 114 32.06 -14.91 4.18
CA ILE A 114 33.16 -15.28 3.27
C ILE A 114 34.32 -14.29 3.39
N ILE A 115 34.04 -12.99 3.40
CA ILE A 115 35.06 -11.94 3.52
C ILE A 115 35.80 -12.06 4.86
N VAL A 116 35.08 -12.24 5.96
CA VAL A 116 35.68 -12.40 7.30
C VAL A 116 36.60 -13.62 7.34
N VAL A 117 36.16 -14.76 6.81
CA VAL A 117 36.96 -16.00 6.78
C VAL A 117 38.19 -15.84 5.90
N ALA A 118 38.05 -15.25 4.71
CA ALA A 118 39.17 -15.01 3.81
C ALA A 118 40.21 -14.07 4.43
N TYR A 119 39.75 -12.99 5.09
CA TYR A 119 40.63 -12.03 5.74
C TYR A 119 41.35 -12.64 6.96
N ALA A 120 40.63 -13.41 7.79
CA ALA A 120 41.22 -14.15 8.89
C ALA A 120 42.25 -15.17 8.39
N GLY A 121 41.97 -15.87 7.29
CA GLY A 121 42.89 -16.79 6.64
C GLY A 121 44.15 -16.10 6.10
N ALA A 122 44.00 -14.94 5.45
CA ALA A 122 45.12 -14.15 4.96
C ALA A 122 46.02 -13.65 6.11
N ILE A 123 45.41 -13.17 7.20
CA ILE A 123 46.16 -12.79 8.41
C ILE A 123 46.91 -13.98 8.99
N TYR A 124 46.25 -15.14 9.11
CA TYR A 124 46.87 -16.35 9.63
C TYR A 124 48.06 -16.80 8.77
N GLN A 125 47.92 -16.76 7.45
CA GLN A 125 49.02 -17.05 6.51
C GLN A 125 50.17 -16.03 6.64
N LEU A 126 49.86 -14.75 6.79
CA LEU A 126 50.85 -13.68 6.95
C LEU A 126 51.66 -13.83 8.25
N ILE A 127 51.01 -14.19 9.35
CA ILE A 127 51.69 -14.42 10.64
C ILE A 127 52.57 -15.67 10.58
N ARG A 128 52.11 -16.75 9.94
CA ARG A 128 52.85 -18.03 9.86
C ARG A 128 53.99 -18.02 8.84
N GLN A 129 54.04 -17.04 7.92
CA GLN A 129 55.15 -16.85 6.97
C GLN A 129 56.29 -15.97 7.53
N LYS A 130 56.15 -15.39 8.72
CA LYS A 130 57.26 -14.79 9.48
C LYS A 130 57.81 -15.77 10.51
#